data_AF-A0A9P0FG93-F1
#
_entry.id   AF-A0A9P0FG93-F1
#
_cell.length_a   1.000
_cell.length_b   1.000
_cell.length_c   1.000
_cell.angle_alpha   90.00
_cell.angle_beta   90.00
_cell.angle_gamma   90.00
#
_symmetry.space_group_name_H-M   'P 1'
#
loop_
_entity.id
_entity.type
_entity.pdbx_description
1 polymer ?
#
loop_
_entity_poly.entity_id
_entity_poly.type
_entity_poly.pdbx_seq_one_letter_code
_entity_poly.pdbx_strand_id
1 'polypeptide(L)'
;MLKFVGLFLFIQSALCVIFDLNDLYDPLSVLWHKGPSRVPSRCTSDGALGECIHPAKCIISGGTVGDQCGRGDKCCTFPEKYKECKSGSGTGSEQVGVCMKSIFCHKSGGVPKGNSCGLLEKCCIYDNSCETSTSAKVSYFEGNYITNADQPTTCSYTVYFQNPHVCQVRLDFEAFSLAEASIDAANNIQCVQDSLSIEPDNYGIPVMCGNNNNNHVYVHLAPGNEKVTLTMKLAKRTEDDALELPHWRIKITQLQCGGDKTDYENSASDFPLLAPLGYIQYFTEPSGVIKSFGYEKSYTTGQYYSIAIKKGVGYCGAQLTPSGVNFQSTYPQTDDSTCVDYLGVPGFSILNTTYTNTARSCMNDTNPFNSVTPGPVVLTFFSNTTRTLPDSTSLSSDTTSFPFFFKYAYKLLSSC
;
A
#
# COMPACT_ATOMS: atom_id res chain seq x y z
N MET A 1 39.69 54.68 -3.28
CA MET A 1 38.35 54.48 -2.69
C MET A 1 37.81 53.10 -3.08
N LEU A 2 38.62 52.10 -2.74
CA LEU A 2 38.49 50.66 -2.96
C LEU A 2 39.40 50.12 -1.84
N LYS A 3 38.93 49.18 -1.01
CA LYS A 3 39.40 48.83 0.36
C LYS A 3 38.59 49.50 1.49
N PHE A 4 37.31 49.15 1.65
CA PHE A 4 36.63 49.18 2.97
C PHE A 4 35.31 48.37 3.05
N VAL A 5 34.98 47.52 2.06
CA VAL A 5 33.76 46.68 2.08
C VAL A 5 34.06 45.18 2.25
N GLY A 6 35.34 44.78 2.24
CA GLY A 6 35.75 43.37 2.38
C GLY A 6 35.89 42.85 3.81
N LEU A 7 35.60 43.67 4.84
CA LEU A 7 35.81 43.32 6.25
C LEU A 7 34.52 43.27 7.09
N PHE A 8 33.36 43.15 6.45
CA PHE A 8 32.07 42.96 7.15
C PHE A 8 31.34 41.66 6.76
N LEU A 9 31.93 40.82 5.91
CA LEU A 9 31.37 39.52 5.52
C LEU A 9 32.20 38.31 6.01
N PHE A 10 33.25 38.54 6.78
CA PHE A 10 34.09 37.48 7.38
C PHE A 10 33.98 37.35 8.90
N ILE A 11 33.03 38.05 9.55
CA ILE A 11 32.73 37.89 10.98
C ILE A 11 31.25 37.53 11.15
N GLN A 12 30.75 36.61 10.32
CA GLN A 12 29.51 35.88 10.63
C GLN A 12 29.58 34.41 10.20
N SER A 13 30.80 33.89 9.98
CA SER A 13 31.08 32.47 9.76
C SER A 13 31.70 31.78 10.98
N ALA A 14 31.77 32.46 12.13
CA ALA A 14 32.36 31.92 13.37
C ALA A 14 31.40 31.85 14.57
N LEU A 15 30.08 32.01 14.36
CA LEU A 15 29.07 31.86 15.43
C LEU A 15 27.85 30.99 15.05
N CYS A 16 27.91 30.23 13.94
CA CYS A 16 26.88 29.23 13.61
C CYS A 16 27.17 27.84 14.20
N VAL A 17 27.78 27.78 15.39
CA VAL A 17 27.83 26.57 16.23
C VAL A 17 26.93 26.73 17.47
N ILE A 18 26.05 27.75 17.50
CA ILE A 18 25.25 28.09 18.68
C ILE A 18 23.73 28.04 18.44
N PHE A 19 23.25 27.96 17.20
CA PHE A 19 21.81 27.80 16.94
C PHE A 19 21.48 26.39 16.46
N ASP A 20 20.93 25.62 17.39
CA ASP A 20 20.08 24.46 17.17
C ASP A 20 18.94 24.88 16.22
N LEU A 21 19.06 24.57 14.93
CA LEU A 21 18.03 24.81 13.91
C LEU A 21 17.48 23.46 13.43
N ASN A 22 16.90 22.72 14.37
CA ASN A 22 15.82 21.79 14.09
C ASN A 22 14.54 22.62 13.93
N ASP A 23 14.29 23.17 12.73
CA ASP A 23 12.96 23.54 12.21
C ASP A 23 13.11 24.44 10.97
N LEU A 24 13.23 23.82 9.80
CA LEU A 24 12.86 24.46 8.53
C LEU A 24 11.62 23.73 7.99
N TYR A 25 10.46 24.11 8.52
CA TYR A 25 9.15 23.69 8.04
C TYR A 25 8.83 24.44 6.73
N ASP A 26 8.67 23.67 5.65
CA ASP A 26 8.00 24.00 4.39
C ASP A 26 8.58 25.10 3.45
N PRO A 27 9.53 24.74 2.56
CA PRO A 27 9.97 25.61 1.46
C PRO A 27 8.95 25.77 0.31
N LEU A 28 7.76 25.12 0.36
CA LEU A 28 6.77 25.14 -0.73
C LEU A 28 5.69 26.22 -0.57
N SER A 29 5.70 26.99 0.53
CA SER A 29 4.73 28.05 0.78
C SER A 29 4.73 29.18 -0.27
N VAL A 30 5.82 29.34 -1.04
CA VAL A 30 5.95 30.34 -2.12
C VAL A 30 5.18 29.96 -3.40
N LEU A 31 4.73 28.70 -3.54
CA LEU A 31 4.16 28.16 -4.79
C LEU A 31 2.64 28.36 -4.96
N TRP A 32 1.95 29.03 -4.01
CA TRP A 32 0.48 28.99 -3.92
C TRP A 32 -0.27 30.20 -4.49
N HIS A 33 0.36 31.03 -5.34
CA HIS A 33 -0.42 32.02 -6.11
C HIS A 33 -1.12 31.35 -7.31
N LYS A 34 -2.42 31.05 -7.14
CA LYS A 34 -3.30 30.49 -8.19
C LYS A 34 -3.68 31.54 -9.24
N GLY A 35 -3.27 31.32 -10.49
CA GLY A 35 -3.92 31.87 -11.70
C GLY A 35 -4.98 30.90 -12.26
N PRO A 36 -5.84 31.35 -13.20
CA PRO A 36 -7.00 30.57 -13.65
C PRO A 36 -6.61 29.32 -14.45
N SER A 37 -7.33 28.23 -14.16
CA SER A 37 -7.21 26.90 -14.76
C SER A 37 -7.49 26.90 -16.27
N ARG A 38 -6.58 26.33 -17.06
CA ARG A 38 -6.84 25.90 -18.45
C ARG A 38 -6.59 24.39 -18.55
N VAL A 39 -7.50 23.72 -19.25
CA VAL A 39 -7.58 22.27 -19.57
C VAL A 39 -6.21 21.69 -19.98
N PRO A 40 -5.83 20.46 -19.58
CA PRO A 40 -4.48 19.95 -19.80
C PRO A 40 -4.22 19.60 -21.26
N SER A 41 -3.24 20.27 -21.86
CA SER A 41 -2.61 19.84 -23.12
C SER A 41 -1.74 18.63 -22.84
N ARG A 42 -1.98 17.51 -23.55
CA ARG A 42 -1.06 16.38 -23.57
C ARG A 42 0.30 16.82 -24.11
N CYS A 43 1.37 16.21 -23.63
CA CYS A 43 2.74 16.47 -24.07
C CYS A 43 3.53 15.16 -24.23
N THR A 44 4.73 15.24 -24.77
CA THR A 44 5.65 14.10 -24.87
C THR A 44 7.04 14.60 -24.52
N SER A 45 7.73 13.90 -23.63
CA SER A 45 9.11 14.19 -23.20
C SER A 45 9.88 12.89 -23.21
N ASP A 46 11.05 12.86 -23.86
CA ASP A 46 11.90 11.66 -23.99
C ASP A 46 11.17 10.40 -24.51
N GLY A 47 10.16 10.59 -25.35
CA GLY A 47 9.34 9.51 -25.91
C GLY A 47 8.21 8.99 -25.00
N ALA A 48 8.10 9.49 -23.77
CA ALA A 48 7.01 9.16 -22.85
C ALA A 48 5.87 10.19 -22.95
N LEU A 49 4.62 9.71 -22.97
CA LEU A 49 3.42 10.54 -23.04
C LEU A 49 3.10 11.11 -21.65
N GLY A 50 2.84 12.41 -21.57
CA GLY A 50 2.66 13.12 -20.31
C GLY A 50 1.56 14.17 -20.33
N GLU A 51 1.39 14.85 -19.19
CA GLU A 51 0.45 15.95 -19.01
C GLU A 51 1.19 17.25 -18.68
N CYS A 52 0.76 18.36 -19.29
CA CYS A 52 1.27 19.68 -18.93
C CYS A 52 0.71 20.12 -17.59
N ILE A 53 1.54 20.05 -16.56
CA ILE A 53 1.22 20.50 -15.22
C ILE A 53 2.42 21.21 -14.59
N HIS A 54 2.13 21.98 -13.55
CA HIS A 54 3.18 22.68 -12.82
C HIS A 54 4.23 21.68 -12.30
N PRO A 55 5.54 21.96 -12.44
CA PRO A 55 6.61 21.02 -12.06
C PRO A 55 6.48 20.51 -10.62
N ALA A 56 6.13 21.38 -9.66
CA ALA A 56 5.87 20.95 -8.29
C ALA A 56 4.70 19.96 -8.18
N LYS A 57 3.61 20.17 -8.94
CA LYS A 57 2.46 19.26 -8.96
C LYS A 57 2.82 17.92 -9.61
N CYS A 58 3.68 17.94 -10.62
CA CYS A 58 4.22 16.73 -11.24
C CYS A 58 4.97 15.85 -10.23
N ILE A 59 5.92 16.45 -9.52
CA ILE A 59 6.74 15.76 -8.51
C ILE A 59 5.86 15.22 -7.38
N ILE A 60 4.91 16.04 -6.87
CA ILE A 60 3.98 15.63 -5.80
C ILE A 60 3.09 14.45 -6.21
N SER A 61 2.76 14.36 -7.51
CA SER A 61 1.93 13.30 -8.07
C SER A 61 2.74 12.06 -8.47
N GLY A 62 4.05 12.03 -8.18
CA GLY A 62 4.91 10.89 -8.51
C GLY A 62 5.30 10.82 -9.99
N GLY A 63 5.24 11.92 -10.72
CA GLY A 63 5.70 12.01 -12.11
C GLY A 63 7.08 12.66 -12.25
N THR A 64 7.74 12.36 -13.36
CA THR A 64 9.02 12.92 -13.80
C THR A 64 8.78 14.20 -14.58
N VAL A 65 9.52 15.26 -14.25
CA VAL A 65 9.43 16.57 -14.89
C VAL A 65 10.29 16.57 -16.15
N GLY A 66 9.63 16.63 -17.30
CA GLY A 66 10.25 16.68 -18.62
C GLY A 66 10.30 18.08 -19.23
N ASP A 67 10.21 18.12 -20.56
CA ASP A 67 10.31 19.34 -21.37
C ASP A 67 9.29 20.42 -21.02
N GLN A 68 9.62 21.67 -21.34
CA GLN A 68 8.68 22.77 -21.13
C GLN A 68 7.43 22.61 -22.00
N CYS A 69 6.26 22.76 -21.40
CA CYS A 69 5.03 22.79 -22.15
C CYS A 69 4.05 23.81 -21.57
N GLY A 70 3.35 24.54 -22.43
CA GLY A 70 2.54 25.69 -22.00
C GLY A 70 3.38 26.82 -21.39
N ARG A 71 2.73 27.66 -20.57
CA ARG A 71 3.34 28.85 -19.96
C ARG A 71 3.60 28.62 -18.47
N GLY A 72 4.81 28.16 -18.14
CA GLY A 72 5.24 27.90 -16.77
C GLY A 72 5.09 26.45 -16.31
N ASP A 73 4.43 25.61 -17.11
CA ASP A 73 4.28 24.18 -16.85
C ASP A 73 5.39 23.35 -17.51
N LYS A 74 5.51 22.11 -17.04
CA LYS A 74 6.46 21.13 -17.55
C LYS A 74 5.70 19.86 -17.93
N CYS A 75 6.24 19.12 -18.89
CA CYS A 75 5.65 17.87 -19.32
C CYS A 75 5.86 16.83 -18.23
N CYS A 76 4.81 16.47 -17.52
CA CYS A 76 4.87 15.48 -16.46
C CYS A 76 4.62 14.10 -17.01
N THR A 77 5.62 13.23 -16.93
CA THR A 77 5.52 11.82 -17.34
C THR A 77 5.52 10.95 -16.11
N PHE A 78 4.48 10.15 -15.90
CA PHE A 78 4.45 9.20 -14.79
C PHE A 78 5.31 7.98 -15.13
N PRO A 79 5.95 7.33 -14.14
CA PRO A 79 6.62 6.04 -14.39
C PRO A 79 5.62 5.14 -15.10
N GLU A 80 6.06 4.53 -16.20
CA GLU A 80 5.17 3.73 -17.03
C GLU A 80 4.47 2.71 -16.15
N LYS A 81 3.13 2.77 -16.10
CA LYS A 81 2.35 1.61 -15.71
C LYS A 81 2.76 0.52 -16.71
N TYR A 82 3.57 -0.41 -16.22
CA TYR A 82 3.96 -1.63 -16.91
C TYR A 82 2.80 -2.12 -17.78
N LYS A 83 2.97 -2.06 -19.11
CA LYS A 83 1.90 -2.41 -20.03
C LYS A 83 1.69 -3.92 -19.93
N GLU A 84 0.50 -4.33 -19.51
CA GLU A 84 0.11 -5.73 -19.52
C GLU A 84 0.16 -6.30 -20.94
N CYS A 85 0.54 -7.56 -21.03
CA CYS A 85 0.61 -8.30 -22.28
C CYS A 85 0.17 -9.73 -22.08
N LYS A 86 -0.08 -10.41 -23.19
CA LYS A 86 -0.41 -11.83 -23.20
C LYS A 86 0.59 -12.58 -24.07
N SER A 87 1.04 -13.73 -23.59
CA SER A 87 2.09 -14.57 -24.17
C SER A 87 1.62 -15.42 -25.38
N GLY A 88 0.31 -15.49 -25.65
CA GLY A 88 -0.27 -16.38 -26.64
C GLY A 88 -0.50 -15.78 -28.04
N SER A 89 0.01 -16.46 -29.07
CA SER A 89 -0.55 -16.43 -30.43
C SER A 89 -0.68 -17.89 -30.90
N GLY A 90 -1.81 -18.52 -30.56
CA GLY A 90 -2.17 -19.89 -30.99
C GLY A 90 -2.21 -20.95 -29.88
N THR A 91 -3.36 -21.67 -29.79
CA THR A 91 -3.69 -22.98 -29.16
C THR A 91 -3.05 -23.43 -27.83
N GLY A 92 -2.28 -22.60 -27.13
CA GLY A 92 -1.80 -22.82 -25.77
C GLY A 92 -2.50 -21.91 -24.76
N SER A 93 -2.42 -22.25 -23.47
CA SER A 93 -2.95 -21.43 -22.38
C SER A 93 -2.35 -20.03 -22.42
N GLU A 94 -3.23 -19.02 -22.49
CA GLU A 94 -2.86 -17.61 -22.57
C GLU A 94 -2.29 -17.14 -21.22
N GLN A 95 -0.99 -16.83 -21.16
CA GLN A 95 -0.33 -16.36 -19.93
C GLN A 95 -0.23 -14.83 -19.94
N VAL A 96 -0.60 -14.19 -18.83
CA VAL A 96 -0.56 -12.74 -18.67
C VAL A 96 0.79 -12.31 -18.12
N GLY A 97 1.44 -11.37 -18.79
CA GLY A 97 2.75 -10.84 -18.43
C GLY A 97 2.80 -9.33 -18.48
N VAL A 98 4.01 -8.80 -18.39
CA VAL A 98 4.31 -7.37 -18.46
C VAL A 98 5.30 -7.10 -19.58
N CYS A 99 5.03 -6.08 -20.39
CA CYS A 99 5.97 -5.60 -21.39
C CYS A 99 7.21 -5.00 -20.74
N MET A 100 8.36 -5.60 -21.04
CA MET A 100 9.67 -5.07 -20.68
C MET A 100 10.77 -5.67 -21.55
N LYS A 101 11.96 -5.08 -21.52
CA LYS A 101 13.13 -5.64 -22.22
C LYS A 101 13.51 -7.00 -21.63
N SER A 102 13.96 -7.93 -22.47
CA SER A 102 14.30 -9.30 -22.06
C SER A 102 15.29 -9.37 -20.89
N ILE A 103 16.27 -8.45 -20.86
CA ILE A 103 17.26 -8.40 -19.78
C ILE A 103 16.64 -8.06 -18.42
N PHE A 104 15.66 -7.15 -18.39
CA PHE A 104 14.95 -6.80 -17.16
C PHE A 104 14.01 -7.91 -16.75
N CYS A 105 13.39 -8.60 -17.73
CA CYS A 105 12.57 -9.76 -17.45
C CYS A 105 13.35 -10.85 -16.71
N HIS A 106 14.52 -11.25 -17.25
CA HIS A 106 15.39 -12.21 -16.58
C HIS A 106 15.86 -11.73 -15.20
N LYS A 107 16.26 -10.44 -15.07
CA LYS A 107 16.66 -9.89 -13.76
C LYS A 107 15.54 -9.93 -12.72
N SER A 108 14.30 -9.71 -13.14
CA SER A 108 13.11 -9.76 -12.27
C SER A 108 12.65 -11.17 -11.93
N GLY A 109 13.32 -12.22 -12.42
CA GLY A 109 12.94 -13.63 -12.21
C GLY A 109 11.90 -14.16 -13.21
N GLY A 110 11.49 -13.34 -14.19
CA GLY A 110 10.51 -13.73 -15.20
C GLY A 110 11.15 -14.32 -16.46
N VAL A 111 10.28 -14.85 -17.34
CA VAL A 111 10.67 -15.44 -18.62
C VAL A 111 10.10 -14.59 -19.77
N PRO A 112 10.93 -14.07 -20.69
CA PRO A 112 10.44 -13.29 -21.81
C PRO A 112 9.78 -14.20 -22.85
N LYS A 113 8.54 -13.91 -23.22
CA LYS A 113 7.75 -14.64 -24.20
C LYS A 113 7.11 -13.71 -25.23
N GLY A 114 6.91 -14.21 -26.44
CA GLY A 114 6.17 -13.54 -27.51
C GLY A 114 6.70 -12.16 -27.92
N ASN A 115 5.96 -11.50 -28.80
CA ASN A 115 6.24 -10.14 -29.32
C ASN A 115 5.05 -9.18 -29.11
N SER A 116 4.16 -9.47 -28.15
CA SER A 116 2.94 -8.69 -27.88
C SER A 116 3.21 -7.27 -27.34
N CYS A 117 4.49 -6.96 -27.10
CA CYS A 117 4.97 -5.69 -26.56
C CYS A 117 5.69 -4.81 -27.59
N GLY A 118 5.63 -5.14 -28.88
CA GLY A 118 6.26 -4.38 -29.96
C GLY A 118 7.66 -4.90 -30.31
N LEU A 119 8.48 -4.05 -30.94
CA LEU A 119 9.75 -4.44 -31.56
C LEU A 119 10.90 -4.67 -30.56
N LEU A 120 10.93 -3.91 -29.45
CA LEU A 120 12.07 -3.86 -28.52
C LEU A 120 11.82 -4.58 -27.19
N GLU A 121 10.58 -4.98 -26.92
CA GLU A 121 10.14 -5.54 -25.65
C GLU A 121 9.52 -6.92 -25.85
N LYS A 122 9.53 -7.71 -24.77
CA LYS A 122 8.91 -9.02 -24.71
C LYS A 122 7.88 -9.03 -23.61
N CYS A 123 6.93 -9.96 -23.72
CA CYS A 123 5.99 -10.20 -22.64
C CYS A 123 6.68 -11.00 -21.55
N CYS A 124 7.04 -10.36 -20.45
CA CYS A 124 7.66 -11.03 -19.31
C CYS A 124 6.59 -11.72 -18.49
N ILE A 125 6.64 -13.05 -18.44
CA ILE A 125 5.72 -13.87 -17.64
C ILE A 125 6.43 -14.39 -16.39
N TYR A 126 5.68 -14.54 -15.31
CA TYR A 126 6.17 -15.02 -14.03
C TYR A 126 5.37 -16.25 -13.65
N ASP A 127 5.69 -17.39 -14.26
CA ASP A 127 5.02 -18.63 -13.92
C ASP A 127 5.64 -19.24 -12.68
N ASN A 128 4.82 -19.48 -11.66
CA ASN A 128 5.15 -20.25 -10.46
C ASN A 128 6.53 -19.90 -9.88
N SER A 129 6.64 -18.69 -9.36
CA SER A 129 7.86 -18.12 -8.77
C SER A 129 8.24 -18.70 -7.39
N CYS A 130 7.75 -19.89 -7.05
CA CYS A 130 8.07 -20.55 -5.79
C CYS A 130 9.53 -20.98 -5.70
N GLU A 131 10.10 -20.82 -4.50
CA GLU A 131 11.51 -21.10 -4.20
C GLU A 131 12.49 -20.30 -5.06
N THR A 132 12.04 -19.13 -5.53
CA THR A 132 12.88 -18.21 -6.31
C THR A 132 13.32 -17.01 -5.49
N SER A 133 14.37 -16.37 -5.97
CA SER A 133 14.83 -15.10 -5.42
C SER A 133 15.22 -14.12 -6.52
N THR A 134 15.13 -12.84 -6.21
CA THR A 134 15.50 -11.75 -7.13
C THR A 134 16.09 -10.58 -6.34
N SER A 135 16.75 -9.68 -7.06
CA SER A 135 17.13 -8.36 -6.54
C SER A 135 16.55 -7.22 -7.38
N ALA A 136 15.60 -7.50 -8.27
CA ALA A 136 15.04 -6.48 -9.13
C ALA A 136 14.20 -5.46 -8.33
N LYS A 137 14.34 -4.18 -8.69
CA LYS A 137 13.51 -3.06 -8.23
C LYS A 137 12.02 -3.38 -8.24
N VAL A 138 11.54 -4.02 -9.31
CA VAL A 138 10.17 -4.53 -9.44
C VAL A 138 10.22 -6.00 -9.84
N SER A 139 9.40 -6.82 -9.19
CA SER A 139 9.23 -8.24 -9.51
C SER A 139 7.82 -8.72 -9.15
N TYR A 140 7.48 -9.95 -9.53
CA TYR A 140 6.16 -10.53 -9.26
C TYR A 140 6.33 -11.88 -8.58
N PHE A 141 5.65 -12.02 -7.44
CA PHE A 141 5.44 -13.31 -6.79
C PHE A 141 4.08 -13.84 -7.23
N GLU A 142 4.11 -14.77 -8.16
CA GLU A 142 2.94 -15.37 -8.79
C GLU A 142 2.96 -16.90 -8.60
N GLY A 143 1.79 -17.43 -8.27
CA GLY A 143 1.54 -18.85 -8.13
C GLY A 143 0.09 -19.16 -8.47
N ASN A 144 -0.10 -20.15 -9.33
CA ASN A 144 -1.39 -20.72 -9.67
C ASN A 144 -1.27 -22.22 -9.43
N TYR A 145 -1.71 -22.66 -8.26
CA TYR A 145 -1.45 -24.02 -7.78
C TYR A 145 -2.66 -24.91 -8.01
N ILE A 146 -2.51 -25.89 -8.91
CA ILE A 146 -3.29 -27.13 -8.87
C ILE A 146 -2.50 -28.06 -7.96
N THR A 147 -2.86 -28.11 -6.68
CA THR A 147 -2.19 -29.00 -5.72
C THR A 147 -2.59 -30.45 -6.00
N ASN A 148 -1.90 -31.11 -6.92
CA ASN A 148 -1.82 -32.56 -6.91
C ASN A 148 -0.94 -32.99 -5.71
N ALA A 149 -1.08 -34.25 -5.27
CA ALA A 149 -0.48 -34.81 -4.05
C ALA A 149 1.05 -34.60 -3.89
N ASP A 150 1.78 -34.31 -4.97
CA ASP A 150 3.24 -34.19 -5.03
C ASP A 150 3.77 -32.74 -4.92
N GLN A 151 2.91 -31.73 -4.75
CA GLN A 151 3.35 -30.33 -4.67
C GLN A 151 3.78 -29.90 -3.27
N PRO A 152 4.78 -28.99 -3.14
CA PRO A 152 5.23 -28.48 -1.86
C PRO A 152 4.13 -27.67 -1.18
N THR A 153 3.91 -27.92 0.11
CA THR A 153 2.96 -27.18 0.97
C THR A 153 3.51 -25.84 1.43
N THR A 154 4.77 -25.54 1.11
CA THR A 154 5.40 -24.25 1.38
C THR A 154 6.01 -23.72 0.10
N CYS A 155 5.79 -22.44 -0.18
CA CYS A 155 6.34 -21.74 -1.32
C CYS A 155 6.88 -20.39 -0.87
N SER A 156 8.18 -20.21 -0.96
CA SER A 156 8.86 -18.98 -0.58
C SER A 156 9.29 -18.14 -1.78
N TYR A 157 9.36 -16.82 -1.59
CA TYR A 157 9.87 -15.86 -2.56
C TYR A 157 10.69 -14.79 -1.85
N THR A 158 11.98 -14.68 -2.21
CA THR A 158 12.91 -13.77 -1.54
C THR A 158 13.35 -12.63 -2.46
N VAL A 159 13.17 -11.40 -2.00
CA VAL A 159 13.65 -10.19 -2.67
C VAL A 159 14.81 -9.61 -1.89
N TYR A 160 16.01 -9.74 -2.44
CA TYR A 160 17.22 -9.07 -1.94
C TYR A 160 17.23 -7.61 -2.36
N PHE A 161 17.70 -6.72 -1.48
CA PHE A 161 17.69 -5.30 -1.79
C PHE A 161 18.75 -4.96 -2.84
N GLN A 162 18.31 -4.29 -3.90
CA GLN A 162 19.20 -3.89 -5.00
C GLN A 162 20.21 -2.83 -4.56
N ASN A 163 19.84 -2.04 -3.54
CA ASN A 163 20.54 -0.86 -3.09
C ASN A 163 20.42 -0.74 -1.56
N PRO A 164 21.48 -0.33 -0.83
CA PRO A 164 21.45 -0.15 0.62
C PRO A 164 20.48 0.94 1.11
N HIS A 165 20.02 1.84 0.23
CA HIS A 165 19.08 2.91 0.54
C HIS A 165 17.60 2.49 0.39
N VAL A 166 17.32 1.22 0.04
CA VAL A 166 15.98 0.66 0.10
C VAL A 166 15.54 0.63 1.56
N CYS A 167 14.44 1.32 1.85
CA CYS A 167 13.92 1.49 3.21
C CYS A 167 12.50 0.92 3.37
N GLN A 168 11.81 0.72 2.26
CA GLN A 168 10.48 0.15 2.22
C GLN A 168 10.33 -0.79 1.04
N VAL A 169 9.48 -1.79 1.19
CA VAL A 169 9.00 -2.62 0.08
C VAL A 169 7.48 -2.53 0.05
N ARG A 170 6.93 -2.16 -1.10
CA ARG A 170 5.49 -2.16 -1.34
C ARG A 170 5.09 -3.44 -2.04
N LEU A 171 4.08 -4.11 -1.49
CA LEU A 171 3.46 -5.31 -2.03
C LEU A 171 2.06 -4.92 -2.50
N ASP A 172 1.78 -5.01 -3.79
CA ASP A 172 0.44 -4.81 -4.34
C ASP A 172 -0.17 -6.17 -4.72
N PHE A 173 -1.30 -6.51 -4.12
CA PHE A 173 -2.01 -7.78 -4.36
C PHE A 173 -2.94 -7.62 -5.56
N GLU A 174 -2.39 -7.75 -6.78
CA GLU A 174 -3.17 -7.66 -8.03
C GLU A 174 -4.21 -8.78 -8.11
N ALA A 175 -3.80 -9.99 -7.73
CA ALA A 175 -4.68 -11.12 -7.46
C ALA A 175 -4.19 -11.84 -6.19
N PHE A 176 -5.10 -12.24 -5.32
CA PHE A 176 -4.82 -12.95 -4.08
C PHE A 176 -6.10 -13.60 -3.57
N SER A 177 -6.19 -14.91 -3.72
CA SER A 177 -7.20 -15.74 -3.11
C SER A 177 -6.56 -17.00 -2.57
N LEU A 178 -6.63 -17.16 -1.25
CA LEU A 178 -6.26 -18.37 -0.52
C LEU A 178 -7.49 -18.93 0.19
N ALA A 179 -7.38 -20.13 0.77
CA ALA A 179 -8.40 -20.64 1.67
C ALA A 179 -8.71 -19.61 2.78
N GLU A 180 -9.98 -19.54 3.19
CA GLU A 180 -10.48 -18.56 4.15
C GLU A 180 -9.92 -18.80 5.55
N ALA A 181 -9.94 -17.76 6.40
CA ALA A 181 -9.65 -17.93 7.82
C ALA A 181 -10.70 -18.84 8.47
N SER A 182 -10.25 -19.71 9.38
CA SER A 182 -11.11 -20.63 10.10
C SER A 182 -10.85 -20.53 11.61
N ILE A 183 -11.74 -21.12 12.39
CA ILE A 183 -11.57 -21.17 13.85
C ILE A 183 -10.54 -22.24 14.19
N ASP A 184 -9.50 -21.86 14.94
CA ASP A 184 -8.49 -22.79 15.44
C ASP A 184 -8.95 -23.52 16.71
N ALA A 185 -8.13 -24.45 17.22
CA ALA A 185 -8.44 -25.21 18.44
C ALA A 185 -8.54 -24.34 19.71
N ALA A 186 -8.01 -23.12 19.68
CA ALA A 186 -8.06 -22.15 20.77
C ALA A 186 -9.21 -21.14 20.60
N ASN A 187 -10.14 -21.39 19.67
CA ASN A 187 -11.28 -20.52 19.35
C ASN A 187 -10.85 -19.11 18.87
N ASN A 188 -9.75 -19.04 18.12
CA ASN A 188 -9.29 -17.84 17.43
C ASN A 188 -9.60 -17.95 15.94
N ILE A 189 -9.80 -16.82 15.26
CA ILE A 189 -9.98 -16.82 13.79
C ILE A 189 -8.59 -16.66 13.17
N GLN A 190 -8.09 -17.69 12.50
CA GLN A 190 -6.71 -17.75 12.01
C GLN A 190 -6.64 -18.37 10.61
N CYS A 191 -5.53 -18.11 9.92
CA CYS A 191 -5.22 -18.68 8.62
C CYS A 191 -4.66 -20.10 8.76
N VAL A 192 -5.54 -21.07 9.05
CA VAL A 192 -5.16 -22.46 9.39
C VAL A 192 -4.78 -23.28 8.15
N GLN A 193 -5.56 -23.17 7.07
CA GLN A 193 -5.40 -24.00 5.87
C GLN A 193 -4.32 -23.44 4.96
N ASP A 194 -4.49 -22.19 4.55
CA ASP A 194 -3.51 -21.46 3.76
C ASP A 194 -3.12 -20.17 4.47
N SER A 195 -1.90 -19.71 4.26
CA SER A 195 -1.42 -18.43 4.79
C SER A 195 -0.30 -17.83 3.94
N LEU A 196 -0.27 -16.51 3.88
CA LEU A 196 0.88 -15.70 3.51
C LEU A 196 1.47 -15.06 4.78
N SER A 197 2.75 -15.29 5.04
CA SER A 197 3.55 -14.54 6.00
C SER A 197 4.64 -13.72 5.29
N ILE A 198 4.98 -12.55 5.83
CA ILE A 198 5.98 -11.64 5.26
C ILE A 198 7.04 -11.35 6.33
N GLU A 199 8.31 -11.47 5.97
CA GLU A 199 9.44 -11.15 6.84
C GLU A 199 10.40 -10.16 6.15
N PRO A 200 11.03 -9.23 6.89
CA PRO A 200 10.86 -8.98 8.31
C PRO A 200 9.51 -8.31 8.62
N ASP A 201 8.94 -8.65 9.77
CA ASP A 201 7.79 -7.94 10.33
C ASP A 201 8.25 -7.02 11.47
N ASN A 202 8.40 -5.72 11.16
CA ASN A 202 8.78 -4.70 12.13
C ASN A 202 7.57 -3.95 12.72
N TYR A 203 6.36 -4.13 12.16
CA TYR A 203 5.19 -3.30 12.49
C TYR A 203 3.85 -4.07 12.55
N GLY A 204 3.91 -5.38 12.81
CA GLY A 204 2.72 -6.22 13.01
C GLY A 204 1.96 -6.49 11.72
N ILE A 205 2.67 -6.80 10.63
CA ILE A 205 2.06 -7.26 9.37
C ILE A 205 1.30 -8.56 9.64
N PRO A 206 -0.05 -8.58 9.49
CA PRO A 206 -0.82 -9.78 9.77
C PRO A 206 -0.45 -10.93 8.83
N VAL A 207 -0.58 -12.16 9.33
CA VAL A 207 -0.65 -13.34 8.47
C VAL A 207 -1.97 -13.28 7.70
N MET A 208 -1.91 -13.44 6.38
CA MET A 208 -3.05 -13.20 5.47
C MET A 208 -3.52 -14.47 4.79
N CYS A 209 -4.83 -14.58 4.61
CA CYS A 209 -5.52 -15.64 3.87
C CYS A 209 -6.86 -15.11 3.35
N GLY A 210 -7.67 -15.95 2.71
CA GLY A 210 -8.88 -15.52 2.02
C GLY A 210 -8.59 -14.59 0.83
N ASN A 211 -9.57 -13.75 0.50
CA ASN A 211 -9.50 -12.81 -0.62
C ASN A 211 -8.86 -11.47 -0.20
N ASN A 212 -7.74 -11.11 -0.83
CA ASN A 212 -7.07 -9.83 -0.63
C ASN A 212 -6.81 -9.06 -1.94
N ASN A 213 -7.57 -9.38 -3.00
CA ASN A 213 -7.47 -8.70 -4.30
C ASN A 213 -7.52 -7.17 -4.17
N ASN A 214 -6.67 -6.43 -4.89
CA ASN A 214 -6.63 -4.97 -4.85
C ASN A 214 -6.41 -4.41 -3.43
N ASN A 215 -5.58 -5.09 -2.64
CA ASN A 215 -5.07 -4.60 -1.37
C ASN A 215 -3.54 -4.48 -1.46
N HIS A 216 -2.90 -3.87 -0.48
CA HIS A 216 -1.46 -3.70 -0.47
C HIS A 216 -0.89 -3.67 0.93
N VAL A 217 0.42 -3.94 1.03
CA VAL A 217 1.19 -3.90 2.28
C VAL A 217 2.50 -3.15 2.04
N TYR A 218 2.86 -2.29 2.99
CA TYR A 218 4.17 -1.67 3.11
C TYR A 218 4.99 -2.39 4.18
N VAL A 219 6.11 -2.97 3.76
CA VAL A 219 7.13 -3.55 4.63
C VAL A 219 8.17 -2.48 4.94
N HIS A 220 8.29 -2.06 6.19
CA HIS A 220 9.29 -1.09 6.62
C HIS A 220 10.56 -1.81 7.07
N LEU A 221 11.70 -1.30 6.63
CA LEU A 221 12.99 -1.95 6.83
C LEU A 221 13.79 -1.23 7.92
N ALA A 222 14.38 -2.01 8.82
CA ALA A 222 15.37 -1.55 9.78
C ALA A 222 16.77 -1.58 9.14
N PRO A 223 17.71 -0.73 9.63
CA PRO A 223 19.11 -0.83 9.23
C PRO A 223 19.64 -2.26 9.40
N GLY A 224 20.30 -2.78 8.37
CA GLY A 224 20.83 -4.15 8.36
C GLY A 224 19.87 -5.20 7.83
N ASN A 225 18.61 -4.86 7.51
CA ASN A 225 17.82 -5.74 6.65
C ASN A 225 18.43 -5.77 5.24
N GLU A 226 18.57 -6.97 4.67
CA GLU A 226 19.15 -7.16 3.33
C GLU A 226 18.15 -7.75 2.33
N LYS A 227 16.99 -8.21 2.82
CA LYS A 227 15.97 -8.88 2.03
C LYS A 227 14.59 -8.82 2.68
N VAL A 228 13.56 -9.02 1.86
CA VAL A 228 12.20 -9.38 2.27
C VAL A 228 11.90 -10.79 1.76
N THR A 229 11.25 -11.62 2.58
CA THR A 229 10.78 -12.97 2.20
C THR A 229 9.27 -13.05 2.35
N LEU A 230 8.59 -13.49 1.30
CA LEU A 230 7.18 -13.85 1.32
C LEU A 230 7.11 -15.38 1.38
N THR A 231 6.31 -15.92 2.29
CA THR A 231 6.15 -17.37 2.45
C THR A 231 4.68 -17.73 2.42
N MET A 232 4.29 -18.50 1.41
CA MET A 232 3.01 -19.17 1.34
C MET A 232 3.11 -20.52 2.04
N LYS A 233 2.17 -20.82 2.92
CA LYS A 233 1.90 -22.18 3.42
C LYS A 233 0.52 -22.58 2.94
N LEU A 234 0.41 -23.75 2.34
CA LEU A 234 -0.79 -24.23 1.65
C LEU A 234 -1.17 -25.62 2.15
N ALA A 235 -2.46 -25.83 2.41
CA ALA A 235 -3.01 -27.16 2.68
C ALA A 235 -3.06 -27.99 1.40
N LYS A 236 -2.90 -29.31 1.53
CA LYS A 236 -3.04 -30.23 0.38
C LYS A 236 -4.51 -30.37 0.03
N ARG A 237 -4.92 -29.91 -1.15
CA ARG A 237 -6.32 -30.03 -1.60
C ARG A 237 -6.76 -31.47 -1.83
N THR A 238 -5.82 -32.41 -2.02
CA THR A 238 -6.13 -33.85 -2.07
C THR A 238 -6.68 -34.40 -0.75
N GLU A 239 -6.54 -33.67 0.36
CA GLU A 239 -7.04 -34.05 1.68
C GLU A 239 -8.36 -33.32 2.03
N ASP A 240 -8.68 -32.24 1.30
CA ASP A 240 -9.92 -31.47 1.45
C ASP A 240 -10.30 -30.80 0.12
N ASP A 241 -11.13 -31.51 -0.66
CA ASP A 241 -11.58 -31.09 -1.99
C ASP A 241 -12.54 -29.88 -1.93
N ALA A 242 -13.01 -29.48 -0.75
CA ALA A 242 -13.90 -28.32 -0.57
C ALA A 242 -13.14 -26.98 -0.55
N LEU A 243 -11.82 -27.02 -0.36
CA LEU A 243 -10.99 -25.82 -0.36
C LEU A 243 -10.76 -25.30 -1.78
N GLU A 244 -11.02 -24.01 -1.99
CA GLU A 244 -10.75 -23.35 -3.27
C GLU A 244 -9.26 -23.45 -3.65
N LEU A 245 -8.99 -23.46 -4.96
CA LEU A 245 -7.62 -23.49 -5.46
C LEU A 245 -6.91 -22.16 -5.18
N PRO A 246 -5.75 -22.20 -4.51
CA PRO A 246 -5.03 -20.98 -4.16
C PRO A 246 -4.41 -20.36 -5.42
N HIS A 247 -4.60 -19.06 -5.57
CA HIS A 247 -3.98 -18.28 -6.64
C HIS A 247 -3.58 -16.90 -6.15
N TRP A 248 -2.40 -16.45 -6.57
CA TRP A 248 -1.92 -15.13 -6.23
C TRP A 248 -1.01 -14.58 -7.33
N ARG A 249 -1.01 -13.26 -7.41
CA ARG A 249 -0.12 -12.42 -8.19
C ARG A 249 0.13 -11.15 -7.37
N ILE A 250 1.31 -11.11 -6.76
CA ILE A 250 1.73 -10.02 -5.88
C ILE A 250 2.85 -9.29 -6.61
N LYS A 251 2.67 -7.99 -6.86
CA LYS A 251 3.72 -7.14 -7.38
C LYS A 251 4.55 -6.60 -6.21
N ILE A 252 5.86 -6.82 -6.26
CA ILE A 252 6.81 -6.33 -5.27
C ILE A 252 7.59 -5.17 -5.85
N THR A 253 7.57 -4.02 -5.16
CA THR A 253 8.32 -2.81 -5.53
C THR A 253 9.21 -2.37 -4.37
N GLN A 254 10.53 -2.38 -4.57
CA GLN A 254 11.48 -1.82 -3.60
C GLN A 254 11.41 -0.29 -3.67
N LEU A 255 11.42 0.43 -2.54
CA LEU A 255 11.35 1.90 -2.46
C LEU A 255 12.54 2.45 -1.68
N GLN A 256 13.22 3.45 -2.24
CA GLN A 256 14.41 4.08 -1.67
C GLN A 256 14.03 5.36 -0.91
N CYS A 257 14.61 5.58 0.27
CA CYS A 257 14.38 6.78 1.10
C CYS A 257 15.42 7.88 0.88
N GLY A 258 16.38 7.69 -0.02
CA GLY A 258 17.50 8.58 -0.25
C GLY A 258 18.55 7.91 -1.12
N GLY A 259 19.68 8.57 -1.32
CA GLY A 259 20.79 8.01 -2.07
C GLY A 259 21.91 9.01 -2.31
N ASP A 260 23.09 8.51 -2.65
CA ASP A 260 24.19 9.33 -3.13
C ASP A 260 23.83 10.00 -4.47
N LYS A 261 24.65 10.97 -4.92
CA LYS A 261 24.37 11.78 -6.14
C LYS A 261 24.01 10.96 -7.39
N THR A 262 24.45 9.71 -7.50
CA THR A 262 24.18 8.81 -8.63
C THR A 262 22.85 8.06 -8.51
N ASP A 263 22.30 7.90 -7.30
CA ASP A 263 21.04 7.21 -7.04
C ASP A 263 19.87 8.19 -6.83
N TYR A 264 20.16 9.48 -6.71
CA TYR A 264 19.19 10.55 -6.45
C TYR A 264 17.97 10.51 -7.38
N GLU A 265 18.15 10.22 -8.67
CA GLU A 265 17.03 10.16 -9.63
C GLU A 265 16.04 9.03 -9.31
N ASN A 266 16.53 7.85 -8.90
CA ASN A 266 15.68 6.74 -8.51
C ASN A 266 14.96 7.04 -7.18
N SER A 267 15.70 7.54 -6.19
CA SER A 267 15.14 7.90 -4.89
C SER A 267 14.11 9.03 -5.00
N ALA A 268 14.36 10.05 -5.84
CA ALA A 268 13.45 11.16 -6.11
C ALA A 268 12.07 10.67 -6.57
N SER A 269 12.03 9.65 -7.42
CA SER A 269 10.78 9.05 -7.92
C SER A 269 10.04 8.21 -6.87
N ASP A 270 10.75 7.66 -5.88
CA ASP A 270 10.17 6.81 -4.83
C ASP A 270 9.58 7.63 -3.68
N PHE A 271 10.14 8.80 -3.34
CA PHE A 271 9.69 9.60 -2.19
C PHE A 271 8.17 9.80 -2.09
N PRO A 272 7.44 10.11 -3.18
CA PRO A 272 5.99 10.31 -3.13
C PRO A 272 5.19 9.04 -2.80
N LEU A 273 5.82 7.86 -2.98
CA LEU A 273 5.24 6.53 -2.77
C LEU A 273 5.54 5.97 -1.38
N LEU A 274 6.48 6.56 -0.63
CA LEU A 274 6.85 6.10 0.71
C LEU A 274 5.69 6.29 1.69
N ALA A 275 5.35 5.22 2.39
CA ALA A 275 4.43 5.29 3.52
C ALA A 275 5.10 5.99 4.70
N PRO A 276 4.37 6.72 5.55
CA PRO A 276 4.92 7.15 6.83
C PRO A 276 5.37 5.92 7.65
N LEU A 277 6.37 6.11 8.51
CA LEU A 277 6.93 5.00 9.29
C LEU A 277 5.88 4.40 10.25
N GLY A 278 5.76 3.07 10.25
CA GLY A 278 4.83 2.33 11.11
C GLY A 278 3.43 2.08 10.52
N TYR A 279 3.20 2.47 9.28
CA TYR A 279 1.92 2.27 8.59
C TYR A 279 2.08 1.20 7.51
N ILE A 280 1.39 0.08 7.67
CA ILE A 280 1.50 -1.03 6.71
C ILE A 280 0.54 -0.87 5.52
N GLN A 281 -0.40 0.07 5.59
CA GLN A 281 -1.21 0.47 4.45
C GLN A 281 -1.12 1.98 4.25
N TYR A 282 -0.87 2.41 3.01
CA TYR A 282 -0.81 3.83 2.66
C TYR A 282 -1.57 4.13 1.39
N PHE A 283 -2.57 5.00 1.50
CA PHE A 283 -3.44 5.40 0.41
C PHE A 283 -3.09 6.82 -0.03
N THR A 284 -2.59 6.97 -1.26
CA THR A 284 -2.11 8.25 -1.79
C THR A 284 -3.19 9.05 -2.53
N GLU A 285 -4.25 8.39 -2.96
CA GLU A 285 -5.31 8.98 -3.77
C GLU A 285 -6.28 9.82 -2.93
N PRO A 286 -6.89 10.89 -3.50
CA PRO A 286 -7.87 11.72 -2.79
C PRO A 286 -9.16 11.00 -2.39
N SER A 287 -9.43 9.83 -2.98
CA SER A 287 -10.52 8.96 -2.62
C SER A 287 -10.15 7.52 -2.95
N GLY A 288 -10.73 6.57 -2.20
CA GLY A 288 -10.45 5.16 -2.41
C GLY A 288 -11.26 4.28 -1.47
N VAL A 289 -10.83 3.04 -1.32
CA VAL A 289 -11.50 2.04 -0.48
C VAL A 289 -10.48 1.40 0.44
N ILE A 290 -10.79 1.40 1.72
CA ILE A 290 -10.04 0.71 2.77
C ILE A 290 -10.83 -0.52 3.15
N LYS A 291 -10.17 -1.68 3.22
CA LYS A 291 -10.80 -2.93 3.62
C LYS A 291 -9.86 -3.78 4.47
N SER A 292 -10.45 -4.57 5.36
CA SER A 292 -9.71 -5.55 6.16
C SER A 292 -9.01 -6.57 5.27
N PHE A 293 -7.92 -7.16 5.77
CA PHE A 293 -7.39 -8.37 5.17
C PHE A 293 -8.41 -9.51 5.33
N GLY A 294 -8.59 -10.35 4.31
CA GLY A 294 -9.61 -11.41 4.27
C GLY A 294 -11.06 -10.90 4.10
N TYR A 295 -11.24 -9.69 3.53
CA TYR A 295 -12.56 -9.09 3.27
C TYR A 295 -13.51 -10.02 2.49
N GLU A 296 -14.83 -9.83 2.66
CA GLU A 296 -15.98 -10.70 2.25
C GLU A 296 -16.23 -11.90 3.16
N LYS A 297 -15.17 -12.34 3.84
CA LYS A 297 -15.22 -13.38 4.86
C LYS A 297 -14.73 -12.76 6.15
N SER A 298 -13.60 -13.20 6.69
CA SER A 298 -13.16 -12.70 7.98
C SER A 298 -11.73 -12.24 8.00
N TYR A 299 -11.50 -11.11 8.67
CA TYR A 299 -10.18 -10.82 9.23
C TYR A 299 -9.84 -11.84 10.33
N THR A 300 -8.54 -12.00 10.63
CA THR A 300 -8.06 -12.86 11.72
C THR A 300 -8.10 -12.13 13.05
N THR A 301 -8.11 -12.86 14.17
CA THR A 301 -8.00 -12.28 15.51
C THR A 301 -6.55 -11.87 15.81
N GLY A 302 -6.37 -10.95 16.76
CA GLY A 302 -5.05 -10.50 17.24
C GLY A 302 -4.31 -9.53 16.31
N GLN A 303 -4.96 -8.97 15.29
CA GLN A 303 -4.40 -7.94 14.43
C GLN A 303 -4.33 -6.58 15.16
N TYR A 304 -3.22 -5.88 14.98
CA TYR A 304 -3.05 -4.50 15.42
C TYR A 304 -2.12 -3.76 14.46
N TYR A 305 -2.69 -2.97 13.54
CA TYR A 305 -1.90 -2.27 12.52
C TYR A 305 -2.47 -0.91 12.15
N SER A 306 -1.63 -0.07 11.55
CA SER A 306 -1.96 1.29 11.17
C SER A 306 -2.11 1.47 9.65
N ILE A 307 -3.10 2.28 9.28
CA ILE A 307 -3.48 2.65 7.91
C ILE A 307 -3.34 4.17 7.80
N ALA A 308 -2.63 4.65 6.78
CA ALA A 308 -2.50 6.07 6.51
C ALA A 308 -3.19 6.46 5.20
N ILE A 309 -3.84 7.61 5.19
CA ILE A 309 -4.32 8.28 3.97
C ILE A 309 -3.51 9.58 3.82
N LYS A 310 -2.85 9.72 2.67
CA LYS A 310 -2.12 10.94 2.31
C LYS A 310 -3.09 12.10 2.23
N LYS A 311 -2.83 13.13 3.03
CA LYS A 311 -3.56 14.40 2.98
C LYS A 311 -2.72 15.45 2.27
N GLY A 312 -3.15 15.84 1.08
CA GLY A 312 -2.52 16.93 0.33
C GLY A 312 -2.85 18.31 0.91
N VAL A 313 -2.16 19.34 0.42
CA VAL A 313 -2.46 20.73 0.79
C VAL A 313 -3.88 21.11 0.38
N GLY A 314 -4.57 21.84 1.25
CA GLY A 314 -5.96 22.26 1.05
C GLY A 314 -7.01 21.24 1.50
N TYR A 315 -6.58 20.10 2.05
CA TYR A 315 -7.46 19.15 2.71
C TYR A 315 -7.31 19.21 4.24
N CYS A 316 -8.44 19.17 4.94
CA CYS A 316 -8.52 19.25 6.40
C CYS A 316 -8.76 17.89 7.06
N GLY A 317 -9.21 16.89 6.31
CA GLY A 317 -9.49 15.55 6.82
C GLY A 317 -9.96 14.59 5.74
N ALA A 318 -10.56 13.48 6.15
CA ALA A 318 -11.22 12.53 5.28
C ALA A 318 -12.61 12.18 5.83
N GLN A 319 -13.58 12.06 4.95
CA GLN A 319 -14.85 11.40 5.27
C GLN A 319 -14.70 9.91 4.96
N LEU A 320 -15.14 9.07 5.89
CA LEU A 320 -15.23 7.62 5.74
C LEU A 320 -16.71 7.24 5.70
N THR A 321 -17.09 6.47 4.69
CA THR A 321 -18.44 5.94 4.50
C THR A 321 -18.39 4.43 4.61
N PRO A 322 -19.02 3.83 5.63
CA PRO A 322 -19.16 2.37 5.73
C PRO A 322 -19.86 1.83 4.48
N SER A 323 -19.29 0.80 3.87
CA SER A 323 -19.88 0.10 2.70
C SER A 323 -20.02 -1.41 2.90
N GLY A 324 -19.59 -1.89 4.06
CA GLY A 324 -19.71 -3.27 4.50
C GLY A 324 -18.90 -3.45 5.78
N VAL A 325 -19.58 -3.47 6.92
CA VAL A 325 -18.95 -3.57 8.24
C VAL A 325 -19.69 -4.63 9.06
N ASN A 326 -18.92 -5.50 9.68
CA ASN A 326 -19.38 -6.48 10.66
C ASN A 326 -18.20 -6.77 11.59
N PHE A 327 -18.08 -6.00 12.66
CA PHE A 327 -17.04 -6.23 13.67
C PHE A 327 -17.52 -7.27 14.70
N GLN A 328 -16.57 -7.99 15.29
CA GLN A 328 -16.88 -8.84 16.44
C GLN A 328 -17.44 -8.00 17.59
N SER A 329 -18.52 -8.48 18.19
CA SER A 329 -19.22 -7.78 19.27
C SER A 329 -19.80 -8.77 20.29
N THR A 330 -19.78 -8.39 21.57
CA THR A 330 -20.38 -9.19 22.67
C THR A 330 -21.79 -8.71 23.05
N TYR A 331 -22.15 -7.48 22.72
CA TYR A 331 -23.41 -6.83 23.10
C TYR A 331 -23.91 -5.88 21.99
N PRO A 332 -25.15 -5.38 22.03
CA PRO A 332 -25.54 -4.25 21.20
C PRO A 332 -24.55 -3.11 21.45
N GLN A 333 -23.86 -2.65 20.40
CA GLN A 333 -22.86 -1.58 20.49
C GLN A 333 -23.59 -0.26 20.78
N THR A 334 -23.68 0.12 22.06
CA THR A 334 -24.37 1.35 22.49
C THR A 334 -23.44 2.56 22.60
N ASP A 335 -22.12 2.31 22.66
CA ASP A 335 -21.06 3.32 22.75
C ASP A 335 -19.71 2.76 22.25
N ASP A 336 -18.79 3.65 21.87
CA ASP A 336 -17.47 3.29 21.31
C ASP A 336 -16.59 2.52 22.31
N SER A 337 -16.79 2.75 23.61
CA SER A 337 -16.08 2.07 24.69
C SER A 337 -16.36 0.57 24.76
N THR A 338 -17.48 0.12 24.18
CA THR A 338 -17.91 -1.28 24.16
C THR A 338 -17.44 -2.08 22.93
N CYS A 339 -16.72 -1.44 22.01
CA CYS A 339 -16.13 -2.10 20.86
C CYS A 339 -15.07 -3.14 21.28
N VAL A 340 -15.28 -4.40 20.90
CA VAL A 340 -14.29 -5.47 21.08
C VAL A 340 -13.22 -5.36 19.98
N ASP A 341 -13.67 -5.41 18.73
CA ASP A 341 -12.86 -5.09 17.56
C ASP A 341 -13.26 -3.71 17.05
N TYR A 342 -12.33 -2.94 16.52
CA TYR A 342 -12.64 -1.59 16.04
C TYR A 342 -11.62 -1.05 15.05
N LEU A 343 -12.07 -0.05 14.30
CA LEU A 343 -11.20 0.91 13.63
C LEU A 343 -11.09 2.18 14.48
N GLY A 344 -9.89 2.45 15.00
CA GLY A 344 -9.57 3.66 15.73
C GLY A 344 -9.44 4.84 14.78
N VAL A 345 -10.18 5.91 15.05
CA VAL A 345 -10.28 7.09 14.18
C VAL A 345 -9.96 8.36 14.98
N PRO A 346 -8.84 9.04 14.72
CA PRO A 346 -8.48 10.29 15.37
C PRO A 346 -9.30 11.46 14.80
N GLY A 347 -9.51 12.49 15.61
CA GLY A 347 -10.23 13.70 15.19
C GLY A 347 -11.63 13.38 14.68
N PHE A 348 -12.29 12.43 15.33
CA PHE A 348 -13.59 11.90 14.89
C PHE A 348 -14.67 12.98 14.98
N SER A 349 -15.45 13.12 13.91
CA SER A 349 -16.55 14.06 13.85
C SER A 349 -17.73 13.49 13.09
N ILE A 350 -18.91 13.60 13.68
CA ILE A 350 -20.21 13.32 13.06
C ILE A 350 -21.01 14.63 13.09
N LEU A 351 -21.73 14.94 12.00
CA LEU A 351 -22.65 16.09 11.92
C LEU A 351 -22.02 17.44 12.36
N ASN A 352 -20.72 17.65 12.10
CA ASN A 352 -19.95 18.84 12.51
C ASN A 352 -19.83 19.07 14.02
N THR A 353 -20.21 18.09 14.85
CA THR A 353 -19.80 18.03 16.26
C THR A 353 -18.46 17.32 16.35
N THR A 354 -17.46 17.99 16.91
CA THR A 354 -16.09 17.50 17.01
C THR A 354 -15.90 16.77 18.33
N TYR A 355 -15.56 15.48 18.27
CA TYR A 355 -15.10 14.73 19.45
C TYR A 355 -13.57 14.79 19.44
N THR A 356 -12.97 15.39 20.45
CA THR A 356 -11.54 15.78 20.44
C THR A 356 -10.56 14.62 20.70
N ASN A 357 -11.02 13.36 20.72
CA ASN A 357 -10.23 12.16 20.99
C ASN A 357 -10.27 11.14 19.83
N THR A 358 -9.46 10.08 19.92
CA THR A 358 -9.58 8.89 19.07
C THR A 358 -10.87 8.14 19.40
N ALA A 359 -11.80 8.04 18.46
CA ALA A 359 -13.02 7.26 18.60
C ALA A 359 -12.84 5.83 18.06
N ARG A 360 -13.61 4.88 18.60
CA ARG A 360 -13.65 3.51 18.09
C ARG A 360 -14.85 3.31 17.18
N SER A 361 -14.59 3.08 15.90
CA SER A 361 -15.62 2.73 14.92
C SER A 361 -15.73 1.21 14.83
N CYS A 362 -16.76 0.66 15.47
CA CYS A 362 -17.14 -0.75 15.37
C CYS A 362 -18.65 -0.95 15.23
N MET A 363 -19.42 0.13 15.37
CA MET A 363 -20.87 0.08 15.24
C MET A 363 -21.18 -0.33 13.80
N ASN A 364 -22.15 -1.24 13.63
CA ASN A 364 -22.74 -1.53 12.31
C ASN A 364 -23.58 -0.33 11.79
N ASP A 365 -23.27 0.87 12.25
CA ASP A 365 -23.86 2.10 11.77
C ASP A 365 -23.36 2.35 10.34
N THR A 366 -24.29 2.68 9.46
CA THR A 366 -24.03 2.99 8.06
C THR A 366 -23.74 4.48 7.85
N ASN A 367 -23.83 5.28 8.91
CA ASN A 367 -23.61 6.72 8.85
C ASN A 367 -22.14 7.05 8.53
N PRO A 368 -21.89 7.93 7.55
CA PRO A 368 -20.57 8.47 7.31
C PRO A 368 -20.06 9.29 8.50
N PHE A 369 -18.76 9.25 8.74
CA PHE A 369 -18.08 10.08 9.74
C PHE A 369 -16.81 10.70 9.15
N ASN A 370 -16.34 11.77 9.78
CA ASN A 370 -15.13 12.47 9.37
C ASN A 370 -13.99 12.21 10.35
N SER A 371 -12.77 12.16 9.83
CA SER A 371 -11.52 12.24 10.60
C SER A 371 -10.83 13.54 10.20
N VAL A 372 -10.79 14.50 11.12
CA VAL A 372 -10.22 15.84 10.91
C VAL A 372 -8.96 15.96 11.75
N THR A 373 -7.80 15.90 11.08
CA THR A 373 -6.48 15.93 11.75
C THR A 373 -5.53 16.90 11.03
N PRO A 374 -4.54 17.48 11.74
CA PRO A 374 -3.55 18.35 11.11
C PRO A 374 -2.67 17.63 10.07
N GLY A 375 -2.22 16.41 10.38
CA GLY A 375 -1.33 15.59 9.55
C GLY A 375 -2.05 14.57 8.65
N PRO A 376 -1.38 13.50 8.18
CA PRO A 376 -2.05 12.39 7.50
C PRO A 376 -3.26 11.88 8.32
N VAL A 377 -4.28 11.39 7.64
CA VAL A 377 -5.37 10.69 8.32
C VAL A 377 -4.89 9.30 8.65
N VAL A 378 -4.86 8.99 9.95
CA VAL A 378 -4.30 7.75 10.50
C VAL A 378 -5.43 6.94 11.08
N LEU A 379 -5.60 5.71 10.65
CA LEU A 379 -6.58 4.78 11.21
C LEU A 379 -5.83 3.60 11.82
N THR A 380 -6.33 3.07 12.92
CA THR A 380 -5.72 1.91 13.57
C THR A 380 -6.74 0.78 13.62
N PHE A 381 -6.48 -0.34 12.96
CA PHE A 381 -7.32 -1.51 13.14
C PHE A 381 -6.83 -2.32 14.33
N PHE A 382 -7.77 -2.69 15.20
CA PHE A 382 -7.55 -3.58 16.33
C PHE A 382 -8.60 -4.69 16.29
N SER A 383 -8.15 -5.93 16.40
CA SER A 383 -9.01 -7.08 16.68
C SER A 383 -8.51 -7.78 17.95
N ASN A 384 -9.43 -8.17 18.82
CA ASN A 384 -9.12 -8.93 20.01
C ASN A 384 -8.43 -10.25 19.67
N THR A 385 -7.61 -10.78 20.58
CA THR A 385 -6.85 -12.03 20.36
C THR A 385 -7.74 -13.26 20.29
N THR A 386 -8.87 -13.23 20.98
CA THR A 386 -9.83 -14.34 21.07
C THR A 386 -11.19 -13.98 20.45
N ARG A 387 -11.84 -14.96 19.83
CA ARG A 387 -13.22 -14.83 19.38
C ARG A 387 -14.14 -14.83 20.60
N THR A 388 -14.90 -13.75 20.77
CA THR A 388 -15.92 -13.58 21.80
C THR A 388 -17.29 -13.75 21.15
N LEU A 389 -18.08 -14.71 21.65
CA LEU A 389 -19.46 -14.92 21.23
C LEU A 389 -20.40 -14.16 22.16
N PRO A 390 -21.53 -13.60 21.67
CA PRO A 390 -22.56 -13.04 22.53
C PRO A 390 -23.14 -14.14 23.43
N ASP A 391 -23.46 -13.79 24.68
CA ASP A 391 -24.01 -14.73 25.64
C ASP A 391 -25.38 -15.25 25.18
N SER A 392 -25.56 -16.57 25.24
CA SER A 392 -26.69 -17.35 24.70
C SER A 392 -28.08 -16.99 25.25
N THR A 393 -28.15 -16.05 26.19
CA THR A 393 -29.35 -15.67 26.93
C THR A 393 -30.15 -14.53 26.29
N SER A 394 -29.68 -13.92 25.17
CA SER A 394 -30.28 -12.67 24.66
C SER A 394 -30.62 -12.56 23.17
N LEU A 395 -30.45 -13.56 22.29
CA LEU A 395 -30.97 -13.42 20.91
C LEU A 395 -31.37 -14.73 20.22
N SER A 396 -32.35 -14.58 19.33
CA SER A 396 -32.84 -15.54 18.34
C SER A 396 -31.73 -16.22 17.55
N SER A 397 -32.03 -17.42 17.05
CA SER A 397 -31.18 -18.47 16.45
C SER A 397 -30.26 -18.11 15.26
N ASP A 398 -29.70 -16.90 15.16
CA ASP A 398 -28.89 -16.45 14.02
C ASP A 398 -27.66 -15.57 14.39
N THR A 399 -27.31 -15.45 15.68
CA THR A 399 -26.25 -14.54 16.17
C THR A 399 -24.88 -15.18 16.43
N THR A 400 -24.62 -16.36 15.86
CA THR A 400 -23.28 -16.98 15.81
C THR A 400 -22.40 -16.43 14.67
N SER A 401 -22.79 -15.29 14.08
CA SER A 401 -22.45 -14.85 12.72
C SER A 401 -20.97 -14.51 12.52
N PHE A 402 -20.19 -15.54 12.17
CA PHE A 402 -19.12 -15.38 11.19
C PHE A 402 -19.80 -15.05 9.84
N PRO A 403 -19.36 -14.03 9.10
CA PRO A 403 -17.96 -13.60 9.06
C PRO A 403 -17.72 -12.11 9.44
N PHE A 404 -16.52 -11.76 9.96
CA PHE A 404 -16.19 -10.41 10.46
C PHE A 404 -15.28 -9.60 9.52
N PHE A 405 -15.72 -8.42 9.08
CA PHE A 405 -15.00 -7.65 8.07
C PHE A 405 -15.29 -6.16 8.17
N PHE A 406 -14.45 -5.33 7.55
CA PHE A 406 -14.79 -3.93 7.32
C PHE A 406 -14.36 -3.45 5.94
N LYS A 407 -15.14 -2.51 5.40
CA LYS A 407 -14.85 -1.78 4.18
C LYS A 407 -15.42 -0.37 4.24
N TYR A 408 -14.55 0.61 4.14
CA TYR A 408 -14.88 2.03 4.11
C TYR A 408 -14.46 2.63 2.78
N ALA A 409 -15.40 3.30 2.11
CA ALA A 409 -15.03 4.24 1.07
C ALA A 409 -14.57 5.53 1.76
N TYR A 410 -13.46 6.13 1.30
CA TYR A 410 -12.99 7.40 1.83
C TYR A 410 -12.92 8.47 0.74
N LYS A 411 -13.08 9.72 1.16
CA LYS A 411 -12.87 10.91 0.34
C LYS A 411 -12.27 12.03 1.17
N LEU A 412 -11.21 12.66 0.68
CA LEU A 412 -10.60 13.80 1.36
C LEU A 412 -11.54 15.02 1.35
N LEU A 413 -11.53 15.76 2.46
CA LEU A 413 -12.38 16.93 2.70
C LEU A 413 -11.58 18.22 2.50
N SER A 414 -12.05 19.10 1.63
CA SER A 414 -11.46 20.43 1.42
C SER A 414 -11.97 21.49 2.39
N SER A 415 -13.04 21.19 3.11
CA SER A 415 -13.64 22.07 4.12
C SER A 415 -14.08 21.25 5.33
N CYS A 416 -13.62 21.70 6.49
CA CYS A 416 -13.96 21.32 7.84
C CYS A 416 -14.09 22.66 8.58
#